data_AF-Q0B0C8-F1
#
_entry.id   AF-Q0B0C8-F1
#
_cell.length_a   1.000
_cell.length_b   1.000
_cell.length_c   1.000
_cell.angle_alpha   90.00
_cell.angle_beta   90.00
_cell.angle_gamma   90.00
#
_symmetry.space_group_name_H-M   'P 1'
#
loop_
_entity.id
_entity.type
_entity.pdbx_description
1 polymer ?
#
loop_
_entity_poly.entity_id
_entity_poly.type
_entity_poly.pdbx_seq_one_letter_code
_entity_poly.pdbx_strand_id
1 'polypeptide(L)'
;MSNNELGQQMAEFFRALAVEIENSPSLARKLAVPFQNVAAAGGQAAPKKRTSRSKVFVPEGFDPFQIYYDRGGLGLQQAMEAMDAATLKAILNHFALDPTRSYTRWRKEERLMAYIIERVKALSNKGQVFRG
;
A
#
# COMPACT_ATOMS: atom_id res chain seq x y z
N MET A 1 -16.72 -30.20 -12.17
CA MET A 1 -17.43 -29.22 -11.32
C MET A 1 -16.46 -28.12 -11.01
N SER A 2 -16.69 -26.93 -11.57
CA SER A 2 -15.82 -25.77 -11.32
C SER A 2 -16.11 -25.20 -9.93
N ASN A 3 -15.10 -24.61 -9.26
CA ASN A 3 -15.26 -24.03 -7.93
C ASN A 3 -16.36 -22.92 -7.88
N ASN A 4 -16.69 -22.33 -9.02
CA ASN A 4 -17.71 -21.29 -9.13
C ASN A 4 -19.14 -21.87 -9.10
N GLU A 5 -19.38 -23.01 -9.77
CA GLU A 5 -20.68 -23.70 -9.76
C GLU A 5 -21.04 -24.22 -8.37
N LEU A 6 -20.06 -24.78 -7.64
CA LEU A 6 -20.27 -25.24 -6.26
C LEU A 6 -20.65 -24.08 -5.34
N GLY A 7 -19.99 -22.93 -5.51
CA GLY A 7 -20.30 -21.72 -4.74
C GLY A 7 -21.73 -21.22 -4.97
N GLN A 8 -22.20 -21.27 -6.22
CA GLN A 8 -23.57 -20.87 -6.58
C GLN A 8 -24.61 -21.85 -6.00
N GLN A 9 -24.38 -23.16 -6.13
CA GLN A 9 -25.28 -24.18 -5.57
C GLN A 9 -25.37 -24.11 -4.04
N MET A 10 -24.25 -23.85 -3.37
CA MET A 10 -24.23 -23.64 -1.92
C MET A 10 -24.99 -22.38 -1.51
N ALA A 11 -24.86 -21.27 -2.26
CA ALA A 11 -25.60 -20.06 -1.98
C ALA A 11 -27.12 -20.24 -2.12
N GLU A 12 -27.57 -20.97 -3.15
CA GLU A 12 -28.97 -21.32 -3.34
C GLU A 12 -29.51 -22.19 -2.20
N PHE A 13 -28.73 -23.20 -1.79
CA PHE A 13 -29.07 -24.05 -0.65
C PHE A 13 -29.22 -23.25 0.65
N PHE A 14 -28.26 -22.37 0.97
CA PHE A 14 -28.34 -21.55 2.18
C PHE A 14 -29.52 -20.59 2.16
N ARG A 15 -29.88 -20.07 0.98
CA ARG A 15 -31.05 -19.20 0.84
C ARG A 15 -32.35 -19.95 1.11
N ALA A 16 -32.50 -21.16 0.56
CA ALA A 16 -33.66 -22.01 0.83
C ALA A 16 -33.75 -22.40 2.31
N LEU A 17 -32.60 -22.73 2.92
CA LEU A 17 -32.52 -23.08 4.34
C LEU A 17 -32.86 -21.91 5.26
N ALA A 18 -32.50 -20.67 4.90
CA ALA A 18 -32.87 -19.47 5.66
C ALA A 18 -34.39 -19.27 5.69
N VAL A 19 -35.06 -19.41 4.54
CA VAL A 19 -36.53 -19.31 4.43
C VAL A 19 -37.21 -20.40 5.28
N GLU A 20 -36.67 -21.61 5.30
CA GLU A 20 -37.23 -22.70 6.11
C GLU A 20 -37.04 -22.48 7.62
N ILE A 21 -35.92 -21.89 8.04
CA ILE A 21 -35.69 -21.51 9.45
C ILE A 21 -36.70 -20.45 9.90
N GLU A 22 -36.97 -19.44 9.07
CA GLU A 22 -37.93 -18.37 9.38
C GLU A 22 -39.35 -18.92 9.57
N ASN A 23 -39.72 -19.94 8.78
CA ASN A 23 -41.04 -20.56 8.83
C ASN A 23 -41.15 -21.70 9.87
N SER A 24 -40.04 -22.16 10.48
CA SER A 24 -40.03 -23.27 11.43
C SER A 24 -39.23 -22.97 12.71
N PRO A 25 -39.90 -22.48 13.78
CA PRO A 25 -39.24 -22.14 15.05
C PRO A 25 -38.57 -23.32 15.74
N SER A 26 -39.05 -24.54 15.51
CA SER A 26 -38.47 -25.77 16.09
C SER A 26 -37.13 -26.13 15.43
N LEU A 27 -37.00 -25.86 14.13
CA LEU A 27 -35.78 -26.07 13.36
C LEU A 27 -34.71 -25.03 13.75
N ALA A 28 -35.12 -23.76 13.90
CA ALA A 28 -34.25 -22.70 14.40
C ALA A 28 -33.59 -23.07 15.75
N ARG A 29 -34.38 -23.60 16.70
CA ARG A 29 -33.89 -24.02 18.02
C ARG A 29 -32.92 -25.20 17.95
N LYS A 30 -33.19 -26.19 17.09
CA LYS A 30 -32.32 -27.35 16.89
C LYS A 30 -30.98 -26.95 16.27
N LEU A 31 -30.96 -25.95 15.40
CA LEU A 31 -29.75 -25.47 14.73
C LEU A 31 -28.96 -24.47 15.57
N ALA A 32 -29.59 -23.74 16.49
CA ALA A 32 -28.93 -22.73 17.31
C ALA A 32 -27.72 -23.29 18.09
N VAL A 33 -27.88 -24.43 18.77
CA VAL A 33 -26.82 -25.07 19.57
C VAL A 33 -25.60 -25.51 18.75
N PRO A 34 -25.74 -26.28 17.65
CA PRO A 34 -24.60 -26.65 16.82
C PRO A 34 -23.95 -25.45 16.10
N PHE A 35 -24.73 -24.44 15.68
CA PHE A 35 -24.17 -23.22 15.06
C PHE A 35 -23.39 -22.37 16.05
N GLN A 36 -23.78 -22.32 17.34
CA GLN A 36 -23.06 -21.56 18.35
C GLN A 36 -21.65 -22.13 18.57
N ASN A 37 -21.49 -23.45 18.49
CA ASN A 37 -20.20 -24.12 18.60
C ASN A 37 -19.30 -23.86 17.38
N VAL A 38 -19.87 -23.83 16.18
CA VAL A 38 -19.13 -23.46 14.95
C VAL A 38 -18.76 -21.98 14.93
N ALA A 39 -19.66 -21.09 15.36
CA ALA A 39 -19.40 -19.66 15.47
C ALA A 39 -18.31 -19.35 16.51
N ALA A 40 -18.31 -20.06 17.64
CA ALA A 40 -17.27 -19.96 18.66
C ALA A 40 -15.92 -20.51 18.16
N ALA A 41 -15.92 -21.60 17.38
CA ALA A 41 -14.71 -22.14 16.76
C ALA A 41 -14.16 -21.25 15.62
N GLY A 42 -15.03 -20.53 14.91
CA GLY A 42 -14.69 -19.55 13.87
C GLY A 42 -14.22 -18.18 14.39
N GLY A 43 -14.22 -17.98 15.71
CA GLY A 43 -13.69 -16.78 16.38
C GLY A 43 -12.16 -16.67 16.39
N GLN A 44 -11.44 -17.61 15.77
CA GLN A 44 -10.04 -17.40 15.41
C GLN A 44 -10.00 -16.39 14.28
N ALA A 45 -9.80 -15.12 14.68
CA ALA A 45 -9.67 -13.95 13.83
C ALA A 45 -9.08 -14.31 12.47
N ALA A 46 -9.91 -14.21 11.43
CA ALA A 46 -9.45 -14.24 10.05
C ALA A 46 -8.22 -13.34 9.94
N PRO A 47 -7.10 -13.79 9.33
CA PRO A 47 -5.92 -12.96 9.22
C PRO A 47 -6.33 -11.65 8.55
N LYS A 48 -6.13 -10.52 9.25
CA LYS A 48 -6.39 -9.18 8.74
C LYS A 48 -5.90 -9.15 7.30
N LYS A 49 -6.82 -9.06 6.33
CA LYS A 49 -6.49 -8.80 4.92
C LYS A 49 -5.52 -7.63 4.96
N ARG A 50 -4.27 -7.87 4.58
CA ARG A 50 -3.28 -6.80 4.40
C ARG A 50 -3.95 -5.84 3.43
N THR A 51 -4.35 -4.68 3.93
CA THR A 51 -4.80 -3.59 3.08
C THR A 51 -3.72 -3.46 2.02
N SER A 52 -4.10 -3.59 0.75
CA SER A 52 -3.20 -3.35 -0.35
C SER A 52 -2.57 -1.99 -0.05
N ARG A 53 -1.26 -1.96 0.23
CA ARG A 53 -0.54 -0.69 0.42
C ARG A 53 -0.95 0.17 -0.75
N SER A 54 -1.59 1.31 -0.49
CA SER A 54 -1.79 2.32 -1.51
C SER A 54 -0.46 2.47 -2.23
N LYS A 55 -0.48 2.26 -3.54
CA LYS A 55 0.74 2.25 -4.34
C LYS A 55 1.31 3.66 -4.22
N VAL A 56 2.38 3.81 -3.47
CA VAL A 56 3.01 5.11 -3.25
C VAL A 56 3.70 5.49 -4.54
N PHE A 57 3.30 6.63 -5.11
CA PHE A 57 3.80 7.12 -6.40
C PHE A 57 4.55 8.43 -6.20
N VAL A 58 5.44 8.70 -7.15
CA VAL A 58 6.01 10.04 -7.31
C VAL A 58 4.91 10.96 -7.83
N PRO A 59 4.76 12.19 -7.29
CA PRO A 59 3.79 13.15 -7.81
C PRO A 59 3.99 13.41 -9.31
N GLU A 60 2.90 13.54 -10.06
CA GLU A 60 2.99 13.84 -11.50
C GLU A 60 3.73 15.15 -11.76
N GLY A 61 4.66 15.13 -12.71
CA GLY A 61 5.49 16.29 -13.06
C GLY A 61 6.61 16.63 -12.07
N PHE A 62 6.81 15.83 -11.01
CA PHE A 62 7.95 16.03 -10.11
C PHE A 62 9.24 15.45 -10.71
N ASP A 63 10.13 16.32 -11.18
CA ASP A 63 11.50 15.96 -11.55
C ASP A 63 12.50 16.68 -10.63
N PRO A 64 13.21 15.96 -9.74
CA PRO A 64 14.16 16.57 -8.81
C PRO A 64 15.36 17.20 -9.51
N PHE A 65 15.76 16.72 -10.71
CA PHE A 65 16.87 17.30 -11.47
C PHE A 65 16.46 18.63 -12.10
N GLN A 66 15.27 18.68 -12.70
CA GLN A 66 14.75 19.92 -13.29
C GLN A 66 14.52 20.98 -12.21
N ILE A 67 13.89 20.61 -11.09
CA ILE A 67 13.66 21.55 -9.97
C ILE A 67 14.99 22.06 -9.40
N TYR A 68 16.00 21.18 -9.26
CA TYR A 68 17.32 21.58 -8.81
C TYR A 68 18.01 22.54 -9.80
N TYR A 69 17.85 22.32 -11.10
CA TYR A 69 18.39 23.20 -12.14
C TYR A 69 17.71 24.58 -12.12
N ASP A 70 16.38 24.62 -12.01
CA ASP A 70 15.60 25.86 -12.09
C ASP A 70 15.67 26.70 -10.81
N ARG A 71 15.65 26.05 -9.63
CA ARG A 71 15.48 26.72 -8.33
C ARG A 71 16.57 26.39 -7.31
N GLY A 72 17.55 25.57 -7.67
CA GLY A 72 18.64 25.15 -6.79
C GLY A 72 18.18 24.20 -5.68
N GLY A 73 19.11 23.94 -4.74
CA GLY A 73 18.86 23.02 -3.62
C GLY A 73 17.75 23.49 -2.67
N LEU A 74 17.62 24.81 -2.47
CA LEU A 74 16.60 25.39 -1.59
C LEU A 74 15.19 25.24 -2.19
N GLY A 75 15.05 25.44 -3.51
CA GLY A 75 13.79 25.20 -4.20
C GLY A 75 13.39 23.71 -4.22
N LEU A 76 14.37 22.81 -4.34
CA LEU A 76 14.13 21.37 -4.23
C LEU A 76 13.67 20.98 -2.83
N GLN A 77 14.27 21.55 -1.79
CA GLN A 77 13.86 21.32 -0.40
C GLN A 77 12.41 21.76 -0.16
N GLN A 78 12.04 22.97 -0.59
CA GLN A 78 10.67 23.50 -0.46
C GLN A 78 9.66 22.62 -1.20
N ALA A 79 10.01 22.10 -2.38
CA ALA A 79 9.13 21.22 -3.13
C ALA A 79 8.85 19.88 -2.43
N MET A 80 9.75 19.43 -1.54
CA MET A 80 9.65 18.17 -0.81
C MET A 80 9.07 18.31 0.60
N GLU A 81 8.93 19.53 1.12
CA GLU A 81 8.54 19.79 2.52
C GLU A 81 7.12 19.30 2.85
N ALA A 82 6.21 19.29 1.85
CA ALA A 82 4.85 18.78 2.01
C ALA A 82 4.72 17.26 1.77
N MET A 83 5.82 16.54 1.50
CA MET A 83 5.80 15.12 1.14
C MET A 83 6.11 14.22 2.34
N ASP A 84 5.42 13.09 2.41
CA ASP A 84 5.65 12.11 3.47
C ASP A 84 6.89 11.25 3.21
N ALA A 85 7.41 10.62 4.27
CA ALA A 85 8.55 9.71 4.18
C ALA A 85 8.36 8.59 3.15
N ALA A 86 7.13 8.13 2.88
CA ALA A 86 6.89 7.11 1.87
C ALA A 86 7.11 7.65 0.45
N THR A 87 6.58 8.84 0.15
CA THR A 87 6.76 9.52 -1.14
C THR A 87 8.22 9.86 -1.40
N LEU A 88 8.95 10.35 -0.40
CA LEU A 88 10.40 10.61 -0.51
C LEU A 88 11.19 9.34 -0.87
N LYS A 89 10.81 8.19 -0.31
CA LYS A 89 11.41 6.89 -0.67
C LYS A 89 11.02 6.42 -2.08
N ALA A 90 9.81 6.75 -2.52
CA ALA A 90 9.37 6.48 -3.88
C ALA A 90 10.19 7.31 -4.89
N ILE A 91 10.47 8.58 -4.60
CA ILE A 91 11.34 9.45 -5.40
C ILE A 91 12.75 8.85 -5.51
N LEU A 92 13.36 8.47 -4.37
CA LEU A 92 14.69 7.84 -4.37
C LEU A 92 14.74 6.57 -5.23
N ASN A 93 13.67 5.78 -5.24
CA ASN A 93 13.57 4.56 -6.05
C ASN A 93 13.35 4.88 -7.53
N HIS A 94 12.43 5.79 -7.84
CA HIS A 94 12.02 6.12 -9.20
C HIS A 94 13.16 6.73 -10.01
N PHE A 95 13.92 7.65 -9.40
CA PHE A 95 15.07 8.31 -10.03
C PHE A 95 16.41 7.58 -9.79
N ALA A 96 16.36 6.37 -9.21
CA ALA A 96 17.55 5.56 -8.91
C ALA A 96 18.68 6.32 -8.20
N LEU A 97 18.32 7.26 -7.31
CA LEU A 97 19.28 8.15 -6.65
C LEU A 97 20.22 7.39 -5.71
N ASP A 98 19.76 6.27 -5.13
CA ASP A 98 20.58 5.37 -4.32
C ASP A 98 20.39 3.91 -4.73
N PRO A 99 21.27 3.38 -5.60
CA PRO A 99 21.24 1.98 -6.03
C PRO A 99 21.38 0.99 -4.87
N THR A 100 22.06 1.37 -3.78
CA THR A 100 22.29 0.51 -2.62
C THR A 100 21.09 0.44 -1.68
N ARG A 101 20.08 1.31 -1.87
CA ARG A 101 18.83 1.38 -1.10
C ARG A 101 19.06 1.52 0.41
N SER A 102 20.10 2.25 0.80
CA SER A 102 20.46 2.57 2.18
C SER A 102 19.33 3.28 2.93
N TYR A 103 18.46 3.98 2.21
CA TYR A 103 17.34 4.76 2.71
C TYR A 103 16.13 3.95 3.19
N THR A 104 16.05 2.65 2.89
CA THR A 104 14.85 1.83 3.15
C THR A 104 14.40 1.84 4.61
N ARG A 105 15.36 1.81 5.55
CA ARG A 105 15.11 1.81 7.00
C ARG A 105 14.89 3.19 7.59
N TRP A 106 15.13 4.27 6.84
CA TRP A 106 15.07 5.62 7.39
C TRP A 106 13.61 6.05 7.60
N ARG A 107 13.35 6.74 8.71
CA ARG A 107 12.00 7.21 9.06
C ARG A 107 11.87 8.73 9.09
N LYS A 108 12.98 9.44 9.27
CA LYS A 108 12.99 10.90 9.32
C LYS A 108 12.95 11.48 7.91
N GLU A 109 11.97 12.33 7.65
CA GLU A 109 11.76 13.02 6.37
C GLU A 109 12.91 13.95 6.04
N GLU A 110 13.35 14.76 7.01
CA GLU A 110 14.51 15.65 6.88
C GLU A 110 15.76 14.93 6.36
N ARG A 111 16.03 13.72 6.88
CA ARG A 111 17.17 12.91 6.44
C ARG A 111 17.01 12.44 5.00
N LEU A 112 15.79 12.04 4.61
CA LEU A 112 15.50 11.61 3.24
C LEU A 112 15.61 12.79 2.27
N MET A 113 15.08 13.96 2.63
CA MET A 113 15.18 15.19 1.83
C MET A 113 16.62 15.64 1.63
N ALA A 114 17.41 15.74 2.72
CA ALA A 114 18.81 16.13 2.65
C ALA A 114 19.61 15.19 1.73
N TYR A 115 19.32 13.89 1.82
CA TYR A 115 19.97 12.88 0.99
C TYR A 115 19.56 12.98 -0.49
N ILE A 116 18.29 13.22 -0.80
CA ILE A 116 17.84 13.47 -2.19
C ILE A 116 18.62 14.65 -2.78
N ILE A 117 18.70 15.78 -2.05
CA ILE A 117 19.42 16.98 -2.50
C ILE A 117 20.90 16.67 -2.75
N GLU A 118 21.56 15.97 -1.83
CA GLU A 118 22.97 15.57 -1.96
C GLU A 118 23.20 14.74 -3.23
N ARG A 119 22.35 13.73 -3.47
CA ARG A 119 22.48 12.83 -4.63
C ARG A 119 22.21 13.55 -5.94
N VAL A 120 21.19 14.38 -5.99
CA VAL A 120 20.86 15.20 -7.17
C VAL A 120 21.99 16.16 -7.50
N LYS A 121 22.55 16.85 -6.49
CA LYS A 121 23.71 17.73 -6.65
C LYS A 121 24.93 16.97 -7.19
N ALA A 122 25.26 15.82 -6.60
CA ALA A 122 26.40 15.02 -7.01
C ALA A 122 26.27 14.51 -8.47
N LEU A 123 25.08 14.08 -8.87
CA LEU A 123 24.80 13.61 -10.23
C LEU A 123 24.77 14.75 -11.25
N SER A 124 24.19 15.90 -10.88
CA SER A 124 24.14 17.09 -11.74
C SER A 124 25.54 17.62 -12.03
N ASN A 125 26.42 17.66 -11.01
CA ASN A 125 27.80 18.09 -11.19
C ASN A 125 28.61 17.13 -12.08
N LYS A 126 28.40 15.82 -11.95
CA LYS A 126 29.04 14.83 -12.86
C LYS A 126 28.64 15.05 -14.31
N GLY A 127 27.37 15.33 -14.58
CA GLY A 127 26.86 15.57 -15.94
C GLY A 127 27.37 16.87 -16.58
N GLN A 128 27.87 17.83 -15.78
CA GLN A 128 28.48 19.06 -16.31
C GLN A 128 29.92 18.85 -16.81
N VAL A 129 30.66 17.91 -16.21
CA VAL A 129 32.07 17.64 -16.58
C VAL A 129 32.21 17.12 -18.02
N PHE A 130 31.17 16.49 -18.56
CA PHE A 130 31.16 15.98 -19.94
C PHE A 130 30.63 16.99 -20.98
N ARG A 131 30.19 18.18 -20.55
CA ARG A 131 29.71 19.26 -21.43
C ARG A 131 30.74 20.38 -21.64
N GLY A 132 31.96 20.21 -21.11
CA GLY A 132 33.10 21.11 -21.32
C GLY A 132 33.99 20.69 -22.47
#